data_AF-A0A3N4P5G4-F1
#
_entry.id   AF-A0A3N4P5G4-F1
#
_cell.length_a   1.000
_cell.length_b   1.000
_cell.length_c   1.000
_cell.angle_alpha   90.00
_cell.angle_beta   90.00
_cell.angle_gamma   90.00
#
_symmetry.space_group_name_H-M   'P 1'
#
loop_
_entity.id
_entity.type
_entity.pdbx_description
1 polymer ?
#
loop_
_entity_poly.entity_id
_entity_poly.type
_entity_poly.pdbx_seq_one_letter_code
_entity_poly.pdbx_strand_id
1 'polypeptide(L)'
;MFLKKTVPLLVFLYFISALSTAQNDTVQLKEVIVSTNRISIPYFKTSRTLNLITAKEIKNSTATTIVDVLQQIAGIDIRQRGVDGTQSDLYIRGGSFDQTLILIDGIKMDDAQTGHHTMNAMVSLDNIERIEVIKGPAARVFGQNAFAGAINIVTKKIKSDALIASASYGSYENLKISAGYAKVFENGGVQIHAQKQKSDGYRVNSDFDNTSVFLKSNIKNYNFLVSLSERKFGAENFYTSNPDWKEYEETQTSLFAISTKYYTKNLIIKPRIYWRRNQDMFLLKRFDPSFFRNLHISNKIAAETNFELTSKLGKTGFGLDLNKVFLSSNNLGNHNRLMLTSFLEHRIQIGNKLDVTPGLAFTYFSDFDAQLFPGLDVGFSLSDYIKVYGNIGYTYRIPTFTDLYYSDPGTEGNANLEPESALSEEIGFKYTTTKLQFNLAFFNRSSDNLIDYTKENEADKWKAQNFSKVNTKGFETSINYKFKIGSYNQYAKLGYNFIDDDIKQVDVAFTRYGLNSLKHQLTSSIHTQFLPYLDQSLSFRFVERTNGETYNLVDAKVRVKFNKLEITANANNIFNTEYIEQGLVPMPKGNFMFGVLYNFL
;
A
#
# COMPACT_ATOMS: atom_id res chain seq x y z
N MET A 1 -2.03 38.81 -12.57
CA MET A 1 -2.78 37.64 -13.08
C MET A 1 -2.18 37.00 -14.36
N PHE A 2 -0.87 37.09 -14.62
CA PHE A 2 -0.26 36.44 -15.81
C PHE A 2 1.03 35.63 -15.55
N LEU A 3 1.48 35.49 -14.30
CA LEU A 3 2.73 34.77 -13.98
C LEU A 3 2.57 33.33 -13.47
N LYS A 4 1.36 32.77 -13.39
CA LYS A 4 1.13 31.43 -12.80
C LYS A 4 1.22 30.25 -13.79
N LYS A 5 1.39 30.48 -15.10
CA LYS A 5 1.38 29.41 -16.13
C LYS A 5 2.70 29.15 -16.87
N THR A 6 3.74 29.94 -16.64
CA THR A 6 5.00 29.86 -17.40
C THR A 6 6.11 29.05 -16.74
N VAL A 7 6.01 28.78 -15.43
CA VAL A 7 7.00 27.98 -14.68
C VAL A 7 7.01 26.48 -15.07
N PRO A 8 5.89 25.80 -15.38
CA PRO A 8 5.93 24.38 -15.75
C PRO A 8 6.63 24.12 -17.10
N LEU A 9 6.51 25.07 -18.04
CA LEU A 9 7.05 24.94 -19.40
C LEU A 9 8.57 25.13 -19.46
N LEU A 10 9.11 26.03 -18.62
CA LEU A 10 10.55 26.29 -18.52
C LEU A 10 11.32 25.15 -17.83
N VAL A 11 10.70 24.48 -16.85
CA VAL A 11 11.26 23.25 -16.24
C VAL A 11 11.26 22.11 -17.25
N PHE A 12 10.22 21.97 -18.07
CA PHE A 12 10.14 20.95 -19.12
C PHE A 12 11.22 21.13 -20.22
N LEU A 13 11.49 22.38 -20.63
CA LEU A 13 12.52 22.69 -21.63
C LEU A 13 13.96 22.50 -21.12
N TYR A 14 14.24 22.76 -19.84
CA TYR A 14 15.56 22.50 -19.25
C TYR A 14 15.89 21.00 -19.12
N PHE A 15 14.86 20.16 -18.94
CA PHE A 15 14.99 18.70 -18.94
C PHE A 15 15.32 18.11 -20.33
N ILE A 16 14.87 18.75 -21.42
CA ILE A 16 15.18 18.32 -22.79
C ILE A 16 16.66 18.57 -23.14
N SER A 17 17.26 19.66 -22.66
CA SER A 17 18.69 19.92 -22.84
C SER A 17 19.60 18.95 -22.08
N ALA A 18 19.15 18.40 -20.95
CA ALA A 18 19.93 17.42 -20.16
C ALA A 18 19.93 16.00 -20.76
N LEU A 19 19.04 15.71 -21.71
CA LEU A 19 19.00 14.42 -22.43
C LEU A 19 20.11 14.29 -23.49
N SER A 20 20.75 15.39 -23.89
CA SER A 20 21.76 15.41 -24.97
C SER A 20 23.17 14.97 -24.52
N THR A 21 23.39 14.70 -23.23
CA THR A 21 24.69 14.26 -22.69
C THR A 21 24.62 12.90 -21.98
N ALA A 22 23.85 11.95 -22.50
CA ALA A 22 23.86 10.57 -22.02
C ALA A 22 25.10 9.83 -22.55
N GLN A 23 26.19 9.90 -21.78
CA GLN A 23 27.37 9.05 -21.98
C GLN A 23 26.99 7.57 -21.85
N ASN A 24 27.48 6.72 -22.76
CA ASN A 24 27.28 5.26 -22.75
C ASN A 24 27.92 4.64 -21.49
N ASP A 25 27.15 4.59 -20.41
CA ASP A 25 27.53 3.93 -19.17
C ASP A 25 26.97 2.51 -19.21
N THR A 26 27.78 1.54 -19.66
CA THR A 26 27.43 0.11 -19.83
C THR A 26 27.33 -0.66 -18.50
N VAL A 27 26.89 0.00 -17.42
CA VAL A 27 26.67 -0.68 -16.14
C VAL A 27 25.37 -1.48 -16.24
N GLN A 28 25.49 -2.81 -16.24
CA GLN A 28 24.35 -3.71 -16.09
C GLN A 28 23.63 -3.41 -14.77
N LEU A 29 22.40 -2.90 -14.88
CA LEU A 29 21.51 -2.72 -13.73
C LEU A 29 21.22 -4.10 -13.13
N LYS A 30 21.48 -4.26 -11.83
CA LYS A 30 21.14 -5.48 -11.10
C LYS A 30 19.64 -5.74 -11.25
N GLU A 31 19.26 -6.83 -11.92
CA GLU A 31 17.85 -7.16 -12.14
C GLU A 31 17.16 -7.44 -10.80
N VAL A 32 16.20 -6.59 -10.43
CA VAL A 32 15.29 -6.87 -9.31
C VAL A 32 14.11 -7.67 -9.86
N ILE A 33 13.91 -8.88 -9.33
CA ILE A 33 12.75 -9.70 -9.66
C ILE A 33 11.58 -9.25 -8.78
N VAL A 34 10.44 -8.96 -9.40
CA VAL A 34 9.21 -8.61 -8.68
C VAL A 34 8.71 -9.83 -7.90
N SER A 35 8.45 -9.66 -6.62
CA SER A 35 7.98 -10.73 -5.74
C SER A 35 6.46 -10.94 -5.92
N THR A 36 6.01 -11.37 -7.10
CA THR A 36 4.61 -11.78 -7.30
C THR A 36 4.43 -13.27 -6.97
N ASN A 37 3.21 -13.67 -6.59
CA ASN A 37 2.82 -15.09 -6.49
C ASN A 37 2.69 -15.77 -7.88
N ARG A 38 2.95 -15.02 -8.96
CA ARG A 38 2.75 -15.36 -10.36
C ARG A 38 4.10 -15.66 -11.05
N ILE A 39 4.19 -15.50 -12.38
CA ILE A 39 5.47 -15.60 -13.11
C ILE A 39 6.46 -14.55 -12.61
N SER A 40 7.69 -14.99 -12.35
CA SER A 40 8.80 -14.13 -11.93
C SER A 40 9.34 -13.33 -13.13
N ILE A 41 9.11 -12.00 -13.12
CA ILE A 41 9.54 -11.08 -14.19
C ILE A 41 10.48 -10.01 -13.57
N PRO A 42 11.63 -9.71 -14.20
CA PRO A 42 12.45 -8.57 -13.80
C PRO A 42 11.70 -7.24 -13.91
N TYR A 43 11.89 -6.35 -12.94
CA TYR A 43 11.24 -5.03 -12.85
C TYR A 43 11.22 -4.27 -14.18
N PHE A 44 12.38 -4.12 -14.83
CA PHE A 44 12.52 -3.38 -16.10
C PHE A 44 11.83 -4.05 -17.29
N LYS A 45 11.53 -5.35 -17.19
CA LYS A 45 10.85 -6.12 -18.23
C LYS A 45 9.34 -6.18 -18.04
N THR A 46 8.81 -5.63 -16.95
CA THR A 46 7.36 -5.60 -16.69
C THR A 46 6.62 -4.64 -17.62
N SER A 47 5.46 -5.07 -18.11
CA SER A 47 4.59 -4.34 -19.05
C SER A 47 3.40 -3.70 -18.33
N ARG A 48 3.67 -3.10 -17.15
CA ARG A 48 2.70 -2.49 -16.21
C ARG A 48 3.33 -1.32 -15.44
N THR A 49 2.53 -0.41 -14.91
CA THR A 49 3.00 0.57 -13.91
C THR A 49 3.42 -0.14 -12.63
N LEU A 50 4.71 -0.02 -12.28
CA LEU A 50 5.30 -0.59 -11.09
C LEU A 50 6.30 0.39 -10.48
N ASN A 51 6.05 0.82 -9.25
CA ASN A 51 7.00 1.60 -8.46
C ASN A 51 7.70 0.67 -7.46
N LEU A 52 9.03 0.72 -7.44
CA LEU A 52 9.85 -0.05 -6.51
C LEU A 52 10.53 0.90 -5.54
N ILE A 53 10.31 0.71 -4.25
CA ILE A 53 10.90 1.54 -3.20
C ILE A 53 11.79 0.64 -2.35
N THR A 54 13.11 0.81 -2.49
CA THR A 54 14.11 -0.02 -1.83
C THR A 54 14.36 0.40 -0.38
N ALA A 55 14.91 -0.50 0.45
CA ALA A 55 15.31 -0.20 1.82
C ALA A 55 16.25 1.02 1.93
N LYS A 56 17.11 1.24 0.92
CA LYS A 56 17.99 2.41 0.86
C LYS A 56 17.20 3.70 0.65
N GLU A 57 16.20 3.68 -0.22
CA GLU A 57 15.33 4.83 -0.47
C GLU A 57 14.43 5.13 0.73
N ILE A 58 13.88 4.10 1.39
CA ILE A 58 13.15 4.26 2.65
C ILE A 58 14.04 4.95 3.68
N LYS A 59 15.26 4.43 3.89
CA LYS A 59 16.22 5.03 4.81
C LYS A 59 16.55 6.49 4.45
N ASN A 60 16.72 6.79 3.17
CA ASN A 60 17.03 8.13 2.67
C ASN A 60 15.80 9.05 2.50
N SER A 61 14.62 8.62 2.92
CA SER A 61 13.41 9.45 2.92
C SER A 61 13.18 10.07 4.30
N THR A 62 12.24 11.02 4.35
CA THR A 62 11.74 11.60 5.61
C THR A 62 10.82 10.65 6.37
N ALA A 63 10.47 9.50 5.80
CA ALA A 63 9.52 8.57 6.37
C ALA A 63 9.98 7.96 7.70
N THR A 64 9.02 7.81 8.59
CA THR A 64 9.13 7.11 9.89
C THR A 64 8.17 5.91 9.97
N THR A 65 7.18 5.87 9.07
CA THR A 65 6.16 4.82 8.95
C THR A 65 6.04 4.35 7.50
N ILE A 66 5.34 3.23 7.27
CA ILE A 66 4.98 2.81 5.91
C ILE A 66 4.01 3.82 5.26
N VAL A 67 3.11 4.42 6.04
CA VAL A 67 2.16 5.42 5.53
C VAL A 67 2.92 6.59 4.90
N ASP A 68 3.93 7.11 5.59
CA ASP A 68 4.77 8.21 5.09
C ASP A 68 5.46 7.83 3.77
N VAL A 69 5.97 6.60 3.66
CA VAL A 69 6.59 6.11 2.41
C VAL A 69 5.58 6.09 1.28
N LEU A 70 4.37 5.60 1.54
CA LEU A 70 3.33 5.44 0.53
C LEU A 70 2.74 6.78 0.07
N GLN A 71 2.56 7.74 0.98
CA GLN A 71 2.06 9.09 0.65
C GLN A 71 3.02 9.89 -0.26
N GLN A 72 4.29 9.48 -0.38
CA GLN A 72 5.25 10.09 -1.31
C GLN A 72 5.19 9.53 -2.73
N ILE A 73 4.32 8.54 -2.98
CA ILE A 73 4.15 7.90 -4.29
C ILE A 73 2.94 8.55 -4.97
N ALA A 74 3.16 9.21 -6.11
CA ALA A 74 2.07 9.80 -6.89
C ALA A 74 1.00 8.75 -7.22
N GLY A 75 -0.27 9.11 -7.09
CA GLY A 75 -1.44 8.26 -7.32
C GLY A 75 -1.78 7.28 -6.19
N ILE A 76 -1.09 7.41 -5.05
CA ILE A 76 -1.44 6.77 -3.77
C ILE A 76 -2.00 7.84 -2.83
N ASP A 77 -3.19 7.57 -2.31
CA ASP A 77 -3.85 8.40 -1.28
C ASP A 77 -3.96 7.55 -0.02
N ILE A 78 -3.38 8.02 1.09
CA ILE A 78 -3.59 7.41 2.40
C ILE A 78 -4.37 8.41 3.22
N ARG A 79 -5.58 8.02 3.62
CA ARG A 79 -6.42 8.85 4.48
C ARG A 79 -6.32 8.38 5.91
N GLN A 80 -5.95 9.28 6.80
CA GLN A 80 -5.70 8.99 8.20
C GLN A 80 -6.74 9.67 9.08
N ARG A 81 -7.04 9.04 10.21
CA ARG A 81 -7.84 9.64 11.28
C ARG A 81 -6.97 9.91 12.51
N GLY A 82 -5.79 10.50 12.32
CA GLY A 82 -4.87 10.72 13.43
C GLY A 82 -3.40 10.68 13.05
N VAL A 83 -2.55 10.52 14.07
CA VAL A 83 -1.11 10.31 13.94
C VAL A 83 -0.81 8.84 13.60
N ASP A 84 0.46 8.55 13.35
CA ASP A 84 0.98 7.18 13.25
C ASP A 84 0.42 6.31 14.39
N GLY A 85 -0.01 5.10 14.04
CA GLY A 85 -0.58 4.18 15.01
C GLY A 85 -2.11 4.19 15.14
N THR A 86 -2.81 5.12 14.48
CA THR A 86 -4.29 5.15 14.38
C THR A 86 -4.79 4.71 12.99
N GLN A 87 -6.11 4.59 12.80
CA GLN A 87 -6.70 4.08 11.54
C GLN A 87 -6.17 4.84 10.31
N SER A 88 -5.81 4.07 9.28
CA SER A 88 -5.30 4.57 8.00
C SER A 88 -5.84 3.71 6.87
N ASP A 89 -6.40 4.34 5.85
CA ASP A 89 -7.03 3.69 4.71
C ASP A 89 -6.23 3.97 3.43
N LEU A 90 -5.93 2.91 2.66
CA LEU A 90 -5.16 2.99 1.42
C LEU A 90 -6.09 3.08 0.21
N TYR A 91 -5.88 4.09 -0.63
CA TYR A 91 -6.59 4.30 -1.89
C TYR A 91 -5.56 4.38 -3.02
N ILE A 92 -5.91 3.84 -4.19
CA ILE A 92 -5.06 3.88 -5.39
C ILE A 92 -5.91 4.42 -6.53
N ARG A 93 -5.41 5.43 -7.26
CA ARG A 93 -6.09 5.98 -8.47
C ARG A 93 -7.60 6.23 -8.28
N GLY A 94 -7.97 6.85 -7.16
CA GLY A 94 -9.37 7.19 -6.86
C GLY A 94 -10.29 6.00 -6.53
N GLY A 95 -9.79 4.76 -6.49
CA GLY A 95 -10.55 3.63 -5.95
C GLY A 95 -10.64 3.68 -4.43
N SER A 96 -11.68 3.10 -3.86
CA SER A 96 -11.94 3.04 -2.41
C SER A 96 -10.96 2.14 -1.65
N PHE A 97 -11.00 2.20 -0.32
CA PHE A 97 -10.04 1.49 0.54
C PHE A 97 -10.16 -0.04 0.47
N ASP A 98 -11.38 -0.54 0.30
CA ASP A 98 -11.74 -1.94 0.06
C ASP A 98 -11.44 -2.43 -1.38
N GLN A 99 -11.09 -1.51 -2.28
CA GLN A 99 -10.65 -1.77 -3.65
C GLN A 99 -9.12 -1.90 -3.79
N THR A 100 -8.37 -1.93 -2.68
CA THR A 100 -6.91 -2.07 -2.71
C THR A 100 -6.45 -3.31 -1.97
N LEU A 101 -5.37 -3.93 -2.47
CA LEU A 101 -4.78 -5.12 -1.85
C LEU A 101 -3.39 -4.84 -1.31
N ILE A 102 -3.16 -5.23 -0.07
CA ILE A 102 -1.82 -5.23 0.52
C ILE A 102 -1.35 -6.66 0.72
N LEU A 103 -0.07 -6.89 0.44
CA LEU A 103 0.59 -8.16 0.63
C LEU A 103 1.86 -8.00 1.49
N ILE A 104 2.17 -9.00 2.31
CA ILE A 104 3.46 -9.13 3.00
C ILE A 104 4.12 -10.41 2.49
N ASP A 105 5.26 -10.28 1.81
CA ASP A 105 5.92 -11.41 1.12
C ASP A 105 4.95 -12.20 0.19
N GLY A 106 3.97 -11.52 -0.40
CA GLY A 106 2.92 -12.13 -1.23
C GLY A 106 1.73 -12.73 -0.48
N ILE A 107 1.68 -12.66 0.86
CA ILE A 107 0.53 -13.08 1.66
C ILE A 107 -0.49 -11.95 1.68
N LYS A 108 -1.72 -12.23 1.26
CA LYS A 108 -2.81 -11.24 1.22
C LYS A 108 -3.19 -10.82 2.65
N MET A 109 -3.23 -9.50 2.86
CA MET A 109 -3.62 -8.86 4.12
C MET A 109 -5.05 -8.29 4.05
N ASP A 110 -5.86 -8.78 3.11
CA ASP A 110 -7.23 -8.35 2.90
C ASP A 110 -8.09 -8.50 4.17
N ASP A 111 -8.99 -7.54 4.36
CA ASP A 111 -9.97 -7.53 5.42
C ASP A 111 -11.38 -7.71 4.86
N ALA A 112 -11.96 -8.89 5.08
CA ALA A 112 -13.33 -9.20 4.65
C ALA A 112 -14.40 -8.61 5.60
N GLN A 113 -14.01 -8.11 6.78
CA GLN A 113 -14.94 -7.53 7.74
C GLN A 113 -15.43 -6.16 7.25
N THR A 114 -14.53 -5.18 7.16
CA THR A 114 -14.85 -3.79 6.78
C THR A 114 -14.00 -3.29 5.62
N GLY A 115 -12.77 -3.79 5.46
CA GLY A 115 -11.76 -3.26 4.53
C GLY A 115 -10.79 -2.28 5.19
N HIS A 116 -11.21 -1.60 6.27
CA HIS A 116 -10.43 -0.57 6.99
C HIS A 116 -9.19 -1.12 7.71
N HIS A 117 -9.17 -2.42 8.02
CA HIS A 117 -8.14 -3.01 8.86
C HIS A 117 -6.92 -3.56 8.08
N THR A 118 -6.88 -3.32 6.76
CA THR A 118 -5.81 -3.81 5.87
C THR A 118 -4.43 -3.25 6.26
N MET A 119 -4.39 -2.03 6.84
CA MET A 119 -3.15 -1.37 7.28
C MET A 119 -2.75 -1.68 8.74
N ASN A 120 -3.47 -2.55 9.46
CA ASN A 120 -3.29 -2.70 10.92
C ASN A 120 -2.06 -3.50 11.35
N ALA A 121 -1.50 -4.34 10.47
CA ALA A 121 -0.45 -5.30 10.79
C ALA A 121 0.85 -5.07 10.02
N MET A 122 1.17 -3.80 9.79
CA MET A 122 2.30 -3.39 8.98
C MET A 122 3.64 -3.69 9.64
N VAL A 123 4.58 -4.18 8.82
CA VAL A 123 5.93 -4.54 9.25
C VAL A 123 6.76 -3.28 9.45
N SER A 124 7.55 -3.19 10.53
CA SER A 124 8.49 -2.06 10.74
C SER A 124 9.38 -1.82 9.52
N LEU A 125 9.67 -0.54 9.22
CA LEU A 125 10.57 -0.13 8.13
C LEU A 125 11.93 -0.84 8.18
N ASP A 126 12.42 -1.15 9.38
CA ASP A 126 13.69 -1.85 9.59
C ASP A 126 13.70 -3.29 9.05
N ASN A 127 12.53 -3.89 8.88
CA ASN A 127 12.37 -5.25 8.36
C ASN A 127 12.04 -5.28 6.86
N ILE A 128 11.88 -4.13 6.20
CA ILE A 128 11.50 -4.03 4.78
C ILE A 128 12.74 -4.03 3.90
N GLU A 129 12.81 -4.95 2.93
CA GLU A 129 13.81 -4.93 1.85
C GLU A 129 13.39 -3.95 0.76
N ARG A 130 12.09 -3.98 0.41
CA ARG A 130 11.48 -3.08 -0.57
C ARG A 130 9.96 -3.14 -0.51
N ILE A 131 9.32 -2.11 -1.07
CA ILE A 131 7.88 -2.04 -1.32
C ILE A 131 7.68 -2.03 -2.84
N GLU A 132 6.77 -2.87 -3.32
CA GLU A 132 6.38 -2.99 -4.73
C GLU A 132 4.95 -2.48 -4.88
N VAL A 133 4.76 -1.35 -5.57
CA VAL A 133 3.43 -0.74 -5.81
C VAL A 133 3.03 -0.97 -7.25
N ILE A 134 2.00 -1.78 -7.46
CA ILE A 134 1.48 -2.19 -8.76
C ILE A 134 0.12 -1.55 -8.96
N LYS A 135 -0.06 -0.90 -10.10
CA LYS A 135 -1.30 -0.19 -10.45
C LYS A 135 -1.90 -0.71 -11.75
N GLY A 136 -3.14 -0.30 -12.02
CA GLY A 136 -3.91 -0.80 -13.16
C GLY A 136 -4.58 -2.14 -12.83
N PRO A 137 -4.87 -2.99 -13.83
CA PRO A 137 -5.64 -4.24 -13.69
C PRO A 137 -4.87 -5.33 -12.91
N ALA A 138 -4.61 -5.08 -11.63
CA ALA A 138 -3.78 -5.91 -10.75
C ALA A 138 -4.49 -7.19 -10.30
N ALA A 139 -5.82 -7.25 -10.38
CA ALA A 139 -6.63 -8.41 -10.00
C ALA A 139 -6.31 -9.68 -10.78
N ARG A 140 -5.91 -9.59 -12.06
CA ARG A 140 -5.41 -10.77 -12.80
C ARG A 140 -4.19 -11.41 -12.09
N VAL A 141 -3.33 -10.59 -11.51
CA VAL A 141 -2.08 -11.00 -10.87
C VAL A 141 -2.31 -11.43 -9.41
N PHE A 142 -3.13 -10.71 -8.67
CA PHE A 142 -3.27 -10.92 -7.22
C PHE A 142 -4.62 -11.47 -6.76
N GLY A 143 -5.61 -11.56 -7.66
CA GLY A 143 -6.97 -12.00 -7.36
C GLY A 143 -7.85 -10.87 -6.82
N GLN A 144 -8.90 -11.26 -6.09
CA GLN A 144 -9.90 -10.36 -5.51
C GLN A 144 -9.29 -9.18 -4.73
N ASN A 145 -10.01 -8.05 -4.71
CA ASN A 145 -9.69 -6.81 -3.98
C ASN A 145 -8.43 -6.06 -4.45
N ALA A 146 -7.71 -6.55 -5.47
CA ALA A 146 -6.72 -5.74 -6.21
C ALA A 146 -7.41 -4.92 -7.32
N PHE A 147 -8.50 -4.24 -6.96
CA PHE A 147 -9.40 -3.54 -7.88
C PHE A 147 -8.75 -2.30 -8.50
N ALA A 148 -8.18 -1.45 -7.67
CA ALA A 148 -7.43 -0.28 -8.11
C ALA A 148 -5.91 -0.53 -8.24
N GLY A 149 -5.41 -1.55 -7.55
CA GLY A 149 -4.00 -1.88 -7.51
C GLY A 149 -3.63 -2.75 -6.31
N ALA A 150 -2.35 -3.02 -6.17
CA ALA A 150 -1.81 -3.80 -5.06
C ALA A 150 -0.45 -3.27 -4.59
N ILE A 151 -0.18 -3.41 -3.30
CA ILE A 151 1.10 -3.08 -2.66
C ILE A 151 1.66 -4.34 -2.01
N ASN A 152 2.86 -4.75 -2.41
CA ASN A 152 3.55 -5.89 -1.82
C ASN A 152 4.78 -5.43 -1.04
N ILE A 153 4.76 -5.65 0.26
CA ILE A 153 5.85 -5.37 1.19
C ILE A 153 6.74 -6.61 1.25
N VAL A 154 7.95 -6.49 0.74
CA VAL A 154 8.92 -7.58 0.74
C VAL A 154 9.87 -7.40 1.91
N THR A 155 9.92 -8.38 2.80
CA THR A 155 10.73 -8.30 4.02
C THR A 155 12.16 -8.79 3.79
N LYS A 156 13.11 -8.26 4.58
CA LYS A 156 14.54 -8.56 4.49
C LYS A 156 14.81 -10.06 4.60
N LYS A 157 15.86 -10.49 3.91
CA LYS A 157 16.43 -11.83 4.04
C LYS A 157 17.44 -11.84 5.19
N ILE A 158 17.52 -12.96 5.90
CA ILE A 158 18.44 -13.17 7.01
C ILE A 158 19.81 -13.53 6.42
N LYS A 159 20.68 -12.53 6.26
CA LYS A 159 21.97 -12.66 5.56
C LYS A 159 23.18 -12.58 6.49
N SER A 160 23.01 -11.99 7.66
CA SER A 160 24.07 -11.80 8.65
C SER A 160 23.47 -11.74 10.04
N ASP A 161 24.30 -11.98 11.04
CA ASP A 161 23.94 -11.70 12.42
C ASP A 161 23.70 -10.19 12.59
N ALA A 162 22.69 -9.83 13.38
CA ALA A 162 22.40 -8.45 13.71
C ALA A 162 21.82 -8.38 15.13
N LEU A 163 22.17 -7.34 15.86
CA LEU A 163 21.50 -6.97 17.10
C LEU A 163 21.35 -5.45 17.08
N ILE A 164 20.13 -4.98 16.98
CA ILE A 164 19.79 -3.56 16.89
C ILE A 164 18.82 -3.20 18.01
N ALA A 165 19.00 -2.02 18.58
CA ALA A 165 17.98 -1.38 19.42
C ALA A 165 17.79 0.05 18.95
N SER A 166 16.55 0.52 19.01
CA SER A 166 16.25 1.92 18.75
C SER A 166 15.27 2.48 19.78
N ALA A 167 15.40 3.76 20.05
CA ALA A 167 14.46 4.53 20.84
C ALA A 167 14.25 5.87 20.16
N SER A 168 13.00 6.34 20.09
CA SER A 168 12.69 7.67 19.63
C SER A 168 11.63 8.33 20.50
N TYR A 169 11.78 9.62 20.71
CA TYR A 169 10.91 10.44 21.54
C TYR A 169 10.67 11.80 20.89
N GLY A 170 9.50 12.38 21.08
CA GLY A 170 9.17 13.66 20.48
C GLY A 170 7.80 14.20 20.86
N SER A 171 7.24 15.02 19.98
CA SER A 171 5.96 15.69 20.18
C SER A 171 4.86 14.72 20.61
N TYR A 172 3.92 15.20 21.44
CA TYR A 172 2.79 14.43 21.95
C TYR A 172 3.22 13.23 22.81
N GLU A 173 4.36 13.38 23.48
CA GLU A 173 4.91 12.40 24.41
C GLU A 173 5.10 11.05 23.72
N ASN A 174 5.33 11.10 22.40
CA ASN A 174 5.38 9.92 21.55
C ASN A 174 6.70 9.21 21.76
N LEU A 175 6.66 8.09 22.48
CA LEU A 175 7.79 7.21 22.74
C LEU A 175 7.66 5.94 21.89
N LYS A 176 8.67 5.67 21.07
CA LYS A 176 8.83 4.41 20.33
C LYS A 176 10.11 3.72 20.77
N ILE A 177 10.01 2.44 21.09
CA ILE A 177 11.17 1.59 21.38
C ILE A 177 11.08 0.35 20.50
N SER A 178 12.20 -0.03 19.89
CA SER A 178 12.30 -1.29 19.15
C SER A 178 13.59 -2.03 19.43
N ALA A 179 13.53 -3.36 19.30
CA ALA A 179 14.69 -4.23 19.35
C ALA A 179 14.58 -5.29 18.26
N GLY A 180 15.69 -5.56 17.60
CA GLY A 180 15.79 -6.54 16.52
C GLY A 180 17.00 -7.44 16.72
N TYR A 181 16.81 -8.74 16.54
CA TYR A 181 17.87 -9.75 16.56
C TYR A 181 17.77 -10.60 15.32
N ALA A 182 18.91 -10.87 14.67
CA ALA A 182 19.02 -11.81 13.58
C ALA A 182 20.22 -12.73 13.81
N LYS A 183 20.06 -14.01 13.50
CA LYS A 183 21.11 -15.03 13.56
C LYS A 183 21.08 -15.89 12.31
N VAL A 184 22.24 -16.06 11.70
CA VAL A 184 22.47 -17.02 10.62
C VAL A 184 23.09 -18.29 11.19
N PHE A 185 22.65 -19.45 10.69
CA PHE A 185 23.21 -20.77 10.98
C PHE A 185 23.32 -21.58 9.69
N GLU A 186 24.03 -22.71 9.72
CA GLU A 186 24.41 -23.47 8.52
C GLU A 186 23.25 -23.77 7.55
N ASN A 187 22.09 -24.12 8.09
CA ASN A 187 20.90 -24.48 7.32
C ASN A 187 19.78 -23.42 7.39
N GLY A 188 20.11 -22.15 7.66
CA GLY A 188 19.11 -21.09 7.64
C GLY A 188 19.38 -19.90 8.53
N GLY A 189 18.32 -19.29 9.03
CA GLY A 189 18.41 -18.17 9.94
C GLY A 189 17.10 -17.87 10.65
N VAL A 190 17.19 -17.08 11.71
CA VAL A 190 16.03 -16.52 12.42
C VAL A 190 16.24 -15.03 12.60
N GLN A 191 15.18 -14.25 12.43
CA GLN A 191 15.11 -12.85 12.83
C GLN A 191 13.84 -12.61 13.63
N ILE A 192 13.95 -11.81 14.68
CA ILE A 192 12.85 -11.34 15.50
C ILE A 192 13.00 -9.83 15.68
N HIS A 193 11.91 -9.10 15.59
CA HIS A 193 11.84 -7.68 15.84
C HIS A 193 10.58 -7.36 16.63
N ALA A 194 10.74 -6.68 17.76
CA ALA A 194 9.64 -6.21 18.59
C ALA A 194 9.67 -4.68 18.66
N GLN A 195 8.49 -4.06 18.69
CA GLN A 195 8.36 -2.62 18.91
C GLN A 195 7.14 -2.30 19.78
N LYS A 196 7.28 -1.23 20.56
CA LYS A 196 6.22 -0.61 21.36
C LYS A 196 6.22 0.88 21.05
N GLN A 197 5.05 1.46 20.80
CA GLN A 197 4.89 2.88 20.55
C GLN A 197 3.69 3.40 21.33
N LYS A 198 3.90 4.44 22.15
CA LYS A 198 2.86 5.06 22.97
C LYS A 198 2.93 6.58 22.81
N SER A 199 1.78 7.23 22.81
CA SER A 199 1.66 8.70 22.80
C SER A 199 0.41 9.11 23.57
N ASP A 200 0.48 10.29 24.21
CA ASP A 200 -0.68 10.90 24.87
C ASP A 200 -1.64 11.57 23.86
N GLY A 201 -1.23 11.63 22.58
CA GLY A 201 -2.03 12.20 21.50
C GLY A 201 -1.87 13.72 21.38
N TYR A 202 -2.26 14.26 20.23
CA TYR A 202 -2.17 15.69 19.93
C TYR A 202 -3.48 16.44 20.17
N ARG A 203 -4.55 15.69 20.48
CA ARG A 203 -5.90 16.15 20.80
C ARG A 203 -6.45 15.31 21.96
N VAL A 204 -7.52 15.80 22.57
CA VAL A 204 -8.28 15.00 23.55
C VAL A 204 -8.69 13.67 22.95
N ASN A 205 -8.44 12.58 23.68
CA ASN A 205 -8.81 11.21 23.28
C ASN A 205 -8.28 10.84 21.89
N SER A 206 -7.01 11.19 21.64
CA SER A 206 -6.22 10.74 20.50
C SER A 206 -4.92 10.03 20.93
N ASP A 207 -4.86 9.64 22.20
CA ASP A 207 -3.80 8.79 22.73
C ASP A 207 -3.81 7.44 22.03
N PHE A 208 -2.64 6.81 21.96
CA PHE A 208 -2.53 5.45 21.44
C PHE A 208 -1.45 4.64 22.15
N ASP A 209 -1.63 3.32 22.13
CA ASP A 209 -0.68 2.33 22.61
C ASP A 209 -0.63 1.12 21.66
N ASN A 210 0.50 0.98 20.97
CA ASN A 210 0.69 -0.01 19.92
C ASN A 210 1.87 -0.93 20.21
N THR A 211 1.65 -2.23 20.08
CA THR A 211 2.67 -3.25 20.22
C THR A 211 2.71 -4.10 18.97
N SER A 212 3.90 -4.41 18.44
CA SER A 212 4.01 -5.39 17.37
C SER A 212 5.26 -6.24 17.49
N VAL A 213 5.13 -7.51 17.11
CA VAL A 213 6.21 -8.49 17.06
C VAL A 213 6.22 -9.13 15.68
N PHE A 214 7.37 -9.11 15.05
CA PHE A 214 7.61 -9.74 13.75
C PHE A 214 8.71 -10.78 13.89
N LEU A 215 8.44 -12.01 13.47
CA LEU A 215 9.43 -13.09 13.41
C LEU A 215 9.45 -13.65 12.00
N LYS A 216 10.66 -13.86 11.48
CA LYS A 216 10.87 -14.59 10.23
C LYS A 216 11.98 -15.60 10.43
N SER A 217 11.79 -16.80 9.91
CA SER A 217 12.84 -17.82 9.90
C SER A 217 12.89 -18.51 8.55
N ASN A 218 14.09 -18.84 8.12
CA ASN A 218 14.33 -19.78 7.03
C ASN A 218 15.02 -21.00 7.63
N ILE A 219 14.49 -22.19 7.42
CA ILE A 219 15.12 -23.45 7.83
C ILE A 219 15.08 -24.37 6.62
N LYS A 220 16.26 -24.71 6.08
CA LYS A 220 16.42 -25.40 4.79
C LYS A 220 15.66 -24.64 3.70
N ASN A 221 14.63 -25.27 3.14
CA ASN A 221 13.79 -24.67 2.08
C ASN A 221 12.51 -24.02 2.61
N TYR A 222 12.19 -24.17 3.90
CA TYR A 222 10.98 -23.65 4.50
C TYR A 222 11.21 -22.23 5.03
N ASN A 223 10.20 -21.38 4.83
CA ASN A 223 10.15 -20.01 5.33
C ASN A 223 8.95 -19.90 6.26
N PHE A 224 9.19 -19.42 7.46
CA PHE A 224 8.20 -19.16 8.49
C PHE A 224 8.09 -17.65 8.67
N LEU A 225 6.87 -17.15 8.77
CA LEU A 225 6.59 -15.75 9.05
C LEU A 225 5.52 -15.66 10.12
N VAL A 226 5.79 -14.88 11.16
CA VAL A 226 4.84 -14.53 12.21
C VAL A 226 4.79 -13.02 12.35
N SER A 227 3.59 -12.45 12.34
CA SER A 227 3.35 -11.03 12.62
C SER A 227 2.22 -10.91 13.62
N LEU A 228 2.48 -10.25 14.74
CA LEU A 228 1.51 -9.98 15.81
C LEU A 228 1.46 -8.46 15.99
N SER A 229 0.26 -7.88 16.02
CA SER A 229 0.03 -6.46 16.20
C SER A 229 -1.16 -6.25 17.12
N GLU A 230 -1.02 -5.38 18.11
CA GLU A 230 -2.10 -4.87 18.96
C GLU A 230 -2.04 -3.35 18.92
N ARG A 231 -3.19 -2.72 18.70
CA ARG A 231 -3.32 -1.26 18.60
C ARG A 231 -4.52 -0.81 19.41
N LYS A 232 -4.30 0.15 20.30
CA LYS A 232 -5.30 0.73 21.20
C LYS A 232 -5.27 2.23 21.02
N PHE A 233 -6.39 2.86 20.71
CA PHE A 233 -6.39 4.31 20.48
C PHE A 233 -7.73 4.96 20.79
N GLY A 234 -7.66 6.22 21.24
CA GLY A 234 -8.81 7.10 21.27
C GLY A 234 -9.24 7.46 19.85
N ALA A 235 -10.54 7.37 19.57
CA ALA A 235 -11.15 7.54 18.26
C ALA A 235 -12.00 8.81 18.19
N GLU A 236 -11.56 9.89 18.84
CA GLU A 236 -12.31 11.16 18.90
C GLU A 236 -12.65 11.68 17.50
N ASN A 237 -13.95 11.81 17.24
CA ASN A 237 -14.53 12.28 15.98
C ASN A 237 -14.37 11.36 14.77
N PHE A 238 -14.18 10.06 15.00
CA PHE A 238 -14.12 9.08 13.92
C PHE A 238 -15.50 8.82 13.33
N TYR A 239 -16.52 8.71 14.18
CA TYR A 239 -17.87 8.36 13.77
C TYR A 239 -18.92 9.37 14.25
N THR A 240 -18.62 10.17 15.28
CA THR A 240 -19.58 11.08 15.90
C THR A 240 -18.96 12.44 16.24
N SER A 241 -19.76 13.50 16.33
CA SER A 241 -19.27 14.82 16.77
C SER A 241 -19.43 15.05 18.28
N ASN A 242 -19.92 14.07 19.04
CA ASN A 242 -20.22 14.26 20.46
C ASN A 242 -18.93 14.15 21.30
N PRO A 243 -18.48 15.24 21.94
CA PRO A 243 -17.23 15.25 22.68
C PRO A 243 -17.29 14.46 24.00
N ASP A 244 -18.48 14.15 24.53
CA ASP A 244 -18.62 13.45 25.81
C ASP A 244 -18.52 11.92 25.67
N TRP A 245 -18.66 11.41 24.43
CA TRP A 245 -18.64 9.98 24.20
C TRP A 245 -17.24 9.40 24.34
N LYS A 246 -16.19 10.12 23.92
CA LYS A 246 -14.81 9.64 23.98
C LYS A 246 -14.70 8.24 23.38
N GLU A 247 -14.96 8.17 22.08
CA GLU A 247 -14.92 6.94 21.29
C GLU A 247 -13.55 6.25 21.42
N TYR A 248 -13.51 4.92 21.43
CA TYR A 248 -12.28 4.15 21.59
C TYR A 248 -12.28 2.90 20.72
N GLU A 249 -11.13 2.54 20.17
CA GLU A 249 -10.97 1.37 19.33
C GLU A 249 -9.73 0.55 19.74
N GLU A 250 -9.87 -0.76 19.68
CA GLU A 250 -8.80 -1.73 19.87
C GLU A 250 -8.82 -2.75 18.74
N THR A 251 -7.69 -2.86 18.04
CA THR A 251 -7.52 -3.85 16.97
C THR A 251 -6.35 -4.77 17.27
N GLN A 252 -6.51 -6.05 16.92
CA GLN A 252 -5.45 -7.04 17.00
C GLN A 252 -5.37 -7.79 15.69
N THR A 253 -4.16 -7.99 15.17
CA THR A 253 -3.92 -8.83 14.00
C THR A 253 -2.81 -9.82 14.27
N SER A 254 -3.08 -11.08 13.96
CA SER A 254 -2.10 -12.17 14.02
C SER A 254 -1.98 -12.82 12.65
N LEU A 255 -0.75 -13.08 12.22
CA LEU A 255 -0.44 -13.80 10.98
C LEU A 255 0.59 -14.88 11.31
N PHE A 256 0.32 -16.10 10.84
CA PHE A 256 1.27 -17.19 10.80
C PHE A 256 1.30 -17.77 9.38
N ALA A 257 2.48 -17.91 8.79
CA ALA A 257 2.62 -18.46 7.44
C ALA A 257 3.83 -19.38 7.31
N ILE A 258 3.65 -20.43 6.51
CA ILE A 258 4.70 -21.35 6.09
C ILE A 258 4.71 -21.36 4.56
N SER A 259 5.89 -21.21 3.97
CA SER A 259 6.05 -21.32 2.51
C SER A 259 7.36 -22.00 2.14
N THR A 260 7.40 -22.64 0.98
CA THR A 260 8.62 -23.22 0.43
C THR A 260 8.67 -23.00 -1.08
N LYS A 261 9.82 -23.27 -1.69
CA LYS A 261 9.99 -23.24 -3.13
C LYS A 261 10.77 -24.48 -3.56
N TYR A 262 10.20 -25.22 -4.50
CA TYR A 262 10.86 -26.33 -5.16
C TYR A 262 11.28 -25.91 -6.56
N TYR A 263 12.53 -26.22 -6.89
CA TYR A 263 13.10 -25.93 -8.19
C TYR A 263 13.43 -27.24 -8.89
N THR A 264 13.01 -27.34 -10.14
CA THR A 264 13.48 -28.35 -11.10
C THR A 264 14.11 -27.61 -12.29
N LYS A 265 14.52 -28.34 -13.35
CA LYS A 265 15.14 -27.72 -14.53
C LYS A 265 14.28 -26.63 -15.19
N ASN A 266 12.97 -26.89 -15.33
CA ASN A 266 12.05 -26.01 -16.06
C ASN A 266 10.83 -25.58 -15.23
N LEU A 267 10.62 -26.14 -14.04
CA LEU A 267 9.43 -25.90 -13.22
C LEU A 267 9.83 -25.40 -11.83
N ILE A 268 9.18 -24.32 -11.39
CA ILE A 268 9.23 -23.83 -10.01
C ILE A 268 7.85 -24.06 -9.38
N ILE A 269 7.82 -24.63 -8.17
CA ILE A 269 6.60 -24.86 -7.39
C ILE A 269 6.69 -24.05 -6.10
N LYS A 270 5.67 -23.25 -5.79
CA LYS A 270 5.63 -22.31 -4.67
C LYS A 270 4.40 -22.59 -3.79
N PRO A 271 4.39 -23.65 -2.95
CA PRO A 271 3.29 -23.90 -2.03
C PRO A 271 3.41 -23.03 -0.77
N ARG A 272 2.26 -22.62 -0.24
CA ARG A 272 2.14 -21.82 0.97
C ARG A 272 0.85 -22.17 1.71
N ILE A 273 0.94 -22.18 3.04
CA ILE A 273 -0.22 -22.20 3.94
C ILE A 273 -0.08 -21.05 4.92
N TYR A 274 -1.18 -20.37 5.25
CA TYR A 274 -1.19 -19.34 6.26
C TYR A 274 -2.52 -19.24 7.00
N TRP A 275 -2.44 -18.72 8.20
CA TRP A 275 -3.58 -18.35 9.03
C TRP A 275 -3.44 -16.89 9.45
N ARG A 276 -4.53 -16.14 9.34
CA ARG A 276 -4.64 -14.77 9.82
C ARG A 276 -5.84 -14.66 10.75
N ARG A 277 -5.68 -13.98 11.88
CA ARG A 277 -6.76 -13.55 12.76
C ARG A 277 -6.81 -12.03 12.80
N ASN A 278 -8.01 -11.47 12.77
CA ASN A 278 -8.26 -10.07 13.09
C ASN A 278 -9.27 -9.99 14.24
N GLN A 279 -9.07 -9.03 15.13
CA GLN A 279 -10.07 -8.61 16.10
C GLN A 279 -10.21 -7.10 16.00
N ASP A 280 -11.43 -6.63 16.09
CA ASP A 280 -11.79 -5.22 16.08
C ASP A 280 -12.85 -4.98 17.16
N MET A 281 -12.53 -4.15 18.12
CA MET A 281 -13.42 -3.74 19.20
C MET A 281 -13.57 -2.23 19.19
N PHE A 282 -14.79 -1.76 19.01
CA PHE A 282 -15.18 -0.37 19.17
C PHE A 282 -16.04 -0.17 20.42
N LEU A 283 -15.73 0.88 21.17
CA LEU A 283 -16.53 1.39 22.28
C LEU A 283 -16.99 2.80 21.95
N LEU A 284 -18.30 3.02 21.97
CA LEU A 284 -18.85 4.37 21.81
C LEU A 284 -18.48 5.25 23.00
N LYS A 285 -18.50 4.66 24.21
CA LYS A 285 -18.04 5.30 25.44
C LYS A 285 -16.88 4.54 26.05
N ARG A 286 -15.66 5.10 25.94
CA ARG A 286 -14.43 4.47 26.47
C ARG A 286 -14.53 4.08 27.95
N PHE A 287 -15.16 4.92 28.76
CA PHE A 287 -15.26 4.75 30.22
C PHE A 287 -16.58 4.11 30.68
N ASP A 288 -17.47 3.78 29.75
CA ASP A 288 -18.70 3.02 30.01
C ASP A 288 -18.92 1.97 28.90
N PRO A 289 -18.15 0.86 28.92
CA PRO A 289 -18.24 -0.17 27.90
C PRO A 289 -19.61 -0.86 27.82
N SER A 290 -20.44 -0.72 28.86
CA SER A 290 -21.79 -1.30 28.90
C SER A 290 -22.77 -0.55 28.02
N PHE A 291 -22.49 0.72 27.70
CA PHE A 291 -23.33 1.58 26.88
C PHE A 291 -23.48 1.07 25.46
N PHE A 292 -22.37 0.81 24.79
CA PHE A 292 -22.34 0.23 23.45
C PHE A 292 -20.94 -0.32 23.14
N ARG A 293 -20.89 -1.59 22.75
CA ARG A 293 -19.68 -2.27 22.30
C ARG A 293 -19.95 -2.99 20.99
N ASN A 294 -19.13 -2.73 19.98
CA ASN A 294 -19.12 -3.48 18.73
C ASN A 294 -17.85 -4.32 18.68
N LEU A 295 -17.96 -5.65 18.55
CA LEU A 295 -16.83 -6.57 18.60
C LEU A 295 -16.93 -7.57 17.46
N HIS A 296 -15.86 -7.66 16.69
CA HIS A 296 -15.70 -8.54 15.55
C HIS A 296 -14.43 -9.36 15.71
N ILE A 297 -14.51 -10.66 15.45
CA ILE A 297 -13.36 -11.55 15.37
C ILE A 297 -13.44 -12.32 14.06
N SER A 298 -12.43 -12.16 13.22
CA SER A 298 -12.32 -12.88 11.96
C SER A 298 -11.09 -13.79 11.91
N ASN A 299 -11.23 -14.93 11.25
CA ASN A 299 -10.15 -15.87 10.97
C ASN A 299 -10.14 -16.20 9.49
N LYS A 300 -8.96 -16.20 8.87
CA LYS A 300 -8.73 -16.63 7.50
C LYS A 300 -7.71 -17.76 7.52
N ILE A 301 -8.06 -18.90 6.93
CA ILE A 301 -7.13 -20.00 6.67
C ILE A 301 -7.00 -20.11 5.16
N ALA A 302 -5.76 -20.22 4.67
CA ALA A 302 -5.47 -20.21 3.25
C ALA A 302 -4.37 -21.21 2.90
N ALA A 303 -4.57 -21.93 1.80
CA ALA A 303 -3.59 -22.81 1.21
C ALA A 303 -3.51 -22.53 -0.30
N GLU A 304 -2.32 -22.19 -0.80
CA GLU A 304 -2.09 -21.91 -2.21
C GLU A 304 -0.88 -22.68 -2.73
N THR A 305 -0.90 -23.00 -4.02
CA THR A 305 0.25 -23.55 -4.74
C THR A 305 0.32 -22.97 -6.14
N ASN A 306 1.45 -22.31 -6.41
CA ASN A 306 1.73 -21.66 -7.69
C ASN A 306 2.85 -22.37 -8.44
N PHE A 307 2.72 -22.47 -9.75
CA PHE A 307 3.63 -23.13 -10.67
C PHE A 307 4.15 -22.13 -11.71
N GLU A 308 5.46 -22.16 -11.99
CA GLU A 308 6.09 -21.40 -13.08
C GLU A 308 6.87 -22.38 -13.95
N LEU A 309 6.36 -22.64 -15.16
CA LEU A 309 6.95 -23.52 -16.16
C LEU A 309 7.65 -22.68 -17.24
N THR A 310 8.94 -22.94 -17.45
CA THR A 310 9.72 -22.32 -18.53
C THR A 310 9.85 -23.29 -19.70
N SER A 311 9.49 -22.81 -20.90
CA SER A 311 9.54 -23.59 -22.15
C SER A 311 10.14 -22.74 -23.28
N LYS A 312 10.33 -23.36 -24.46
CA LYS A 312 10.75 -22.62 -25.67
C LYS A 312 9.71 -21.61 -26.14
N LEU A 313 8.44 -21.80 -25.81
CA LEU A 313 7.33 -20.91 -26.20
C LEU A 313 7.19 -19.71 -25.26
N GLY A 314 7.87 -19.73 -24.11
CA GLY A 314 7.77 -18.69 -23.08
C GLY A 314 7.62 -19.28 -21.68
N LYS A 315 7.10 -18.46 -20.77
CA LYS A 315 6.85 -18.85 -19.37
C LYS A 315 5.35 -19.00 -19.12
N THR A 316 4.92 -20.14 -18.59
CA THR A 316 3.54 -20.37 -18.16
C THR A 316 3.45 -20.33 -16.65
N GLY A 317 2.51 -19.55 -16.13
CA GLY A 317 2.16 -19.48 -14.71
C GLY A 317 0.77 -20.05 -14.49
N PHE A 318 0.60 -20.92 -13.52
CA PHE A 318 -0.72 -21.42 -13.12
C PHE A 318 -0.73 -21.80 -11.64
N GLY A 319 -1.90 -21.93 -11.05
CA GLY A 319 -2.00 -22.32 -9.65
C GLY A 319 -3.40 -22.27 -9.08
N LEU A 320 -3.48 -22.68 -7.81
CA LEU A 320 -4.70 -22.81 -7.03
C LEU A 320 -4.51 -22.12 -5.68
N ASP A 321 -5.54 -21.41 -5.22
CA ASP A 321 -5.58 -20.68 -3.95
C ASP A 321 -6.94 -20.92 -3.28
N LEU A 322 -6.95 -21.70 -2.19
CA LEU A 322 -8.12 -22.03 -1.40
C LEU A 322 -8.09 -21.23 -0.10
N ASN A 323 -9.12 -20.43 0.13
CA ASN A 323 -9.27 -19.60 1.32
C ASN A 323 -10.61 -19.87 2.01
N LYS A 324 -10.61 -19.90 3.34
CA LYS A 324 -11.84 -19.88 4.12
C LYS A 324 -11.77 -18.78 5.18
N VAL A 325 -12.75 -17.89 5.16
CA VAL A 325 -12.95 -16.83 6.15
C VAL A 325 -14.08 -17.21 7.08
N PHE A 326 -13.90 -16.98 8.37
CA PHE A 326 -14.91 -17.09 9.41
C PHE A 326 -15.00 -15.75 10.14
N LEU A 327 -16.20 -15.28 10.40
CA LEU A 327 -16.48 -14.07 11.17
C LEU A 327 -17.42 -14.42 12.31
N SER A 328 -17.09 -13.97 13.52
CA SER A 328 -18.01 -13.93 14.65
C SER A 328 -18.10 -12.49 15.15
N SER A 329 -19.32 -11.97 15.20
CA SER A 329 -19.58 -10.58 15.54
C SER A 329 -20.86 -10.45 16.37
N ASN A 330 -20.86 -9.51 17.31
CA ASN A 330 -22.06 -9.15 18.07
C ASN A 330 -23.00 -8.18 17.32
N ASN A 331 -22.60 -7.69 16.14
CA ASN A 331 -23.39 -6.78 15.31
C ASN A 331 -23.65 -7.34 13.91
N LEU A 332 -22.65 -7.98 13.29
CA LEU A 332 -22.74 -8.57 11.95
C LEU A 332 -23.28 -10.01 11.97
N GLY A 333 -23.28 -10.67 13.14
CA GLY A 333 -23.60 -12.09 13.27
C GLY A 333 -22.41 -13.03 12.97
N ASN A 334 -22.72 -14.30 12.71
CA ASN A 334 -21.72 -15.32 12.40
C ASN A 334 -21.79 -15.69 10.91
N HIS A 335 -20.68 -15.49 10.20
CA HIS A 335 -20.61 -15.70 8.75
C HIS A 335 -19.36 -16.48 8.35
N ASN A 336 -19.40 -17.10 7.18
CA ASN A 336 -18.23 -17.71 6.59
C ASN A 336 -18.26 -17.60 5.06
N ARG A 337 -17.08 -17.54 4.46
CA ARG A 337 -16.90 -17.46 3.00
C ARG A 337 -15.77 -18.39 2.57
N LEU A 338 -16.09 -19.35 1.70
CA LEU A 338 -15.12 -20.20 1.00
C LEU A 338 -14.81 -19.58 -0.36
N MET A 339 -13.52 -19.51 -0.70
CA MET A 339 -13.05 -18.96 -1.96
C MET A 339 -12.04 -19.91 -2.58
N LEU A 340 -12.28 -20.33 -3.83
CA LEU A 340 -11.35 -21.13 -4.61
C LEU A 340 -10.96 -20.33 -5.85
N THR A 341 -9.71 -19.87 -5.88
CA THR A 341 -9.15 -19.16 -7.03
C THR A 341 -8.24 -20.06 -7.83
N SER A 342 -8.42 -20.09 -9.15
CA SER A 342 -7.50 -20.69 -10.10
C SER A 342 -7.04 -19.64 -11.11
N PHE A 343 -5.87 -19.84 -11.70
CA PHE A 343 -5.38 -18.94 -12.74
C PHE A 343 -4.47 -19.64 -13.73
N LEU A 344 -4.38 -19.05 -14.92
CA LEU A 344 -3.46 -19.41 -15.97
C LEU A 344 -2.99 -18.13 -16.68
N GLU A 345 -1.69 -18.01 -16.89
CA GLU A 345 -1.07 -16.96 -17.69
C GLU A 345 0.08 -17.53 -18.51
N HIS A 346 0.33 -16.95 -19.67
CA HIS A 346 1.44 -17.35 -20.51
C HIS A 346 2.15 -16.11 -21.06
N ARG A 347 3.41 -15.94 -20.69
CA ARG A 347 4.27 -14.87 -21.19
C ARG A 347 5.04 -15.35 -22.40
N ILE A 348 4.64 -14.84 -23.57
CA ILE A 348 5.32 -15.02 -24.85
C ILE A 348 6.35 -13.91 -24.99
N GLN A 349 7.55 -14.25 -25.42
CA GLN A 349 8.61 -13.28 -25.70
C GLN A 349 9.15 -13.50 -27.11
N ILE A 350 9.01 -12.50 -27.97
CA ILE A 350 9.45 -12.53 -29.37
C ILE A 350 10.72 -11.69 -29.49
N GLY A 351 11.87 -12.37 -29.51
CA GLY A 351 13.18 -11.74 -29.41
C GLY A 351 13.33 -10.93 -28.11
N ASN A 352 13.96 -9.77 -28.18
CA ASN A 352 14.12 -8.85 -27.03
C ASN A 352 13.17 -7.65 -27.09
N LYS A 353 12.34 -7.55 -28.14
CA LYS A 353 11.52 -6.37 -28.42
C LYS A 353 10.09 -6.49 -27.93
N LEU A 354 9.43 -7.62 -28.16
CA LEU A 354 7.99 -7.77 -27.87
C LEU A 354 7.76 -8.84 -26.79
N ASP A 355 6.98 -8.49 -25.77
CA ASP A 355 6.41 -9.46 -24.83
C ASP A 355 4.89 -9.30 -24.73
N VAL A 356 4.21 -10.44 -24.67
CA VAL A 356 2.75 -10.51 -24.62
C VAL A 356 2.38 -11.52 -23.52
N THR A 357 1.52 -11.11 -22.59
CA THR A 357 1.10 -11.94 -21.46
C THR A 357 -0.42 -11.93 -21.33
N PRO A 358 -1.14 -12.77 -22.11
CA PRO A 358 -2.53 -13.09 -21.80
C PRO A 358 -2.59 -13.84 -20.47
N GLY A 359 -3.67 -13.62 -19.73
CA GLY A 359 -3.98 -14.44 -18.57
C GLY A 359 -5.44 -14.35 -18.15
N LEU A 360 -5.84 -15.34 -17.38
CA LEU A 360 -7.18 -15.52 -16.87
C LEU A 360 -7.08 -15.98 -15.42
N ALA A 361 -7.86 -15.38 -14.53
CA ALA A 361 -8.13 -15.96 -13.22
C ALA A 361 -9.63 -16.18 -13.05
N PHE A 362 -9.99 -17.17 -12.26
CA PHE A 362 -11.37 -17.53 -11.94
C PHE A 362 -11.46 -17.75 -10.44
N THR A 363 -12.46 -17.15 -9.79
CA THR A 363 -12.71 -17.33 -8.36
C THR A 363 -14.15 -17.76 -8.12
N TYR A 364 -14.33 -18.93 -7.52
CA TYR A 364 -15.59 -19.37 -6.94
C TYR A 364 -15.74 -18.82 -5.53
N PHE A 365 -16.96 -18.41 -5.16
CA PHE A 365 -17.37 -17.98 -3.83
C PHE A 365 -18.53 -18.83 -3.32
N SER A 366 -18.60 -19.10 -2.01
CA SER A 366 -19.74 -19.83 -1.43
C SER A 366 -21.00 -19.00 -1.25
N ASP A 367 -20.86 -17.67 -1.26
CA ASP A 367 -21.92 -16.70 -0.94
C ASP A 367 -22.13 -15.67 -2.07
N PHE A 368 -21.42 -15.81 -3.19
CA PHE A 368 -21.53 -14.97 -4.39
C PHE A 368 -21.33 -15.79 -5.65
N ASP A 369 -21.76 -15.24 -6.79
CA ASP A 369 -21.45 -15.80 -8.10
C ASP A 369 -19.95 -15.82 -8.38
N ALA A 370 -19.52 -16.83 -9.13
CA ALA A 370 -18.14 -16.97 -9.52
C ALA A 370 -17.70 -15.85 -10.48
N GLN A 371 -16.49 -15.34 -10.28
CA GLN A 371 -15.97 -14.18 -11.00
C GLN A 371 -14.79 -14.56 -11.90
N LEU A 372 -14.69 -13.90 -13.06
CA LEU A 372 -13.67 -14.16 -14.07
C LEU A 372 -12.85 -12.89 -14.34
N PHE A 373 -11.52 -12.98 -14.25
CA PHE A 373 -10.58 -11.87 -14.36
C PHE A 373 -9.67 -12.04 -15.59
N PRO A 374 -10.18 -11.86 -16.82
CA PRO A 374 -9.33 -11.84 -18.01
C PRO A 374 -8.46 -10.58 -18.04
N GLY A 375 -7.28 -10.70 -18.64
CA GLY A 375 -6.49 -9.53 -18.99
C GLY A 375 -5.30 -9.86 -19.89
N LEU A 376 -4.72 -8.81 -20.43
CA LEU A 376 -3.65 -8.86 -21.40
C LEU A 376 -2.62 -7.76 -21.09
N ASP A 377 -1.35 -8.14 -21.08
CA ASP A 377 -0.23 -7.20 -21.04
C ASP A 377 0.56 -7.28 -22.34
N VAL A 378 0.90 -6.14 -22.95
CA VAL A 378 1.73 -6.04 -24.14
C VAL A 378 2.86 -5.05 -23.88
N GLY A 379 4.09 -5.45 -24.14
CA GLY A 379 5.28 -4.60 -23.97
C GLY A 379 6.13 -4.57 -25.23
N PHE A 380 6.58 -3.37 -25.62
CA PHE A 380 7.47 -3.15 -26.74
C PHE A 380 8.71 -2.35 -26.30
N SER A 381 9.86 -3.02 -26.27
CA SER A 381 11.17 -2.43 -26.01
C SER A 381 11.70 -1.76 -27.29
N LEU A 382 11.69 -0.42 -27.31
CA LEU A 382 12.23 0.38 -28.42
C LEU A 382 13.76 0.39 -28.40
N SER A 383 14.36 0.30 -27.21
CA SER A 383 15.79 0.15 -26.96
C SER A 383 16.00 -0.55 -25.62
N ASP A 384 17.26 -0.70 -25.18
CA ASP A 384 17.57 -1.20 -23.83
C ASP A 384 17.13 -0.26 -22.70
N TYR A 385 16.85 1.01 -23.03
CA TYR A 385 16.48 2.04 -22.07
C TYR A 385 14.99 2.43 -22.16
N ILE A 386 14.36 2.24 -23.32
CA ILE A 386 12.99 2.70 -23.60
C ILE A 386 12.05 1.53 -23.79
N LYS A 387 10.95 1.51 -23.04
CA LYS A 387 9.86 0.56 -23.20
C LYS A 387 8.51 1.28 -23.22
N VAL A 388 7.68 0.94 -24.20
CA VAL A 388 6.25 1.28 -24.22
C VAL A 388 5.47 0.03 -23.88
N TYR A 389 4.36 0.17 -23.17
CA TYR A 389 3.49 -0.96 -22.87
C TYR A 389 2.03 -0.53 -22.84
N GLY A 390 1.15 -1.51 -23.00
CA GLY A 390 -0.28 -1.40 -22.78
C GLY A 390 -0.77 -2.59 -21.96
N ASN A 391 -1.75 -2.36 -21.10
CA ASN A 391 -2.43 -3.43 -20.39
C ASN A 391 -3.93 -3.15 -20.25
N ILE A 392 -4.70 -4.23 -20.22
CA ILE A 392 -6.16 -4.22 -20.06
C ILE A 392 -6.57 -5.40 -19.19
N GLY A 393 -7.58 -5.23 -18.34
CA GLY A 393 -8.16 -6.34 -17.60
C GLY A 393 -9.38 -5.98 -16.79
N TYR A 394 -10.19 -7.00 -16.52
CA TYR A 394 -11.35 -6.90 -15.64
C TYR A 394 -10.97 -7.13 -14.19
N THR A 395 -11.70 -6.47 -13.31
CA THR A 395 -11.53 -6.58 -11.87
C THR A 395 -12.87 -6.52 -11.15
N TYR A 396 -12.91 -7.08 -9.93
CA TYR A 396 -14.09 -7.18 -9.11
C TYR A 396 -13.76 -6.97 -7.63
N ARG A 397 -14.69 -6.36 -6.90
CA ARG A 397 -14.68 -6.25 -5.44
C ARG A 397 -15.95 -6.89 -4.90
N ILE A 398 -15.76 -7.88 -4.03
CA ILE A 398 -16.85 -8.55 -3.34
C ILE A 398 -17.25 -7.72 -2.11
N PRO A 399 -18.55 -7.55 -1.82
CA PRO A 399 -19.00 -6.86 -0.62
C PRO A 399 -18.38 -7.46 0.66
N THR A 400 -18.06 -6.57 1.60
CA THR A 400 -17.58 -6.94 2.94
C THR A 400 -18.75 -7.39 3.82
N PHE A 401 -18.46 -8.05 4.93
CA PHE A 401 -19.53 -8.43 5.86
C PHE A 401 -20.21 -7.22 6.50
N THR A 402 -19.52 -6.09 6.63
CA THR A 402 -20.11 -4.83 7.05
C THR A 402 -21.08 -4.28 6.02
N ASP A 403 -20.73 -4.29 4.73
CA ASP A 403 -21.66 -3.87 3.66
C ASP A 403 -22.96 -4.69 3.66
N LEU A 404 -22.84 -6.00 3.92
CA LEU A 404 -23.97 -6.92 3.84
C LEU A 404 -24.86 -6.92 5.09
N TYR A 405 -24.29 -6.77 6.28
CA TYR A 405 -24.98 -7.15 7.53
C TYR A 405 -24.89 -6.13 8.67
N TYR A 406 -24.22 -4.99 8.49
CA TYR A 406 -24.11 -3.99 9.56
C TYR A 406 -25.46 -3.40 9.95
N SER A 407 -25.68 -3.13 11.23
CA SER A 407 -26.95 -2.57 11.70
C SER A 407 -26.78 -1.78 12.98
N ASP A 408 -27.08 -0.49 12.93
CA ASP A 408 -27.15 0.38 14.10
C ASP A 408 -28.32 1.41 13.95
N PRO A 409 -28.53 2.32 14.91
CA PRO A 409 -29.59 3.32 14.81
C PRO A 409 -29.50 4.23 13.58
N GLY A 410 -28.31 4.46 13.01
CA GLY A 410 -28.08 5.37 11.88
C GLY A 410 -27.62 4.70 10.57
N THR A 411 -27.31 3.41 10.57
CA THR A 411 -26.71 2.68 9.45
C THR A 411 -27.30 1.28 9.31
N GLU A 412 -27.56 0.84 8.08
CA GLU A 412 -28.11 -0.46 7.73
C GLU A 412 -27.38 -1.03 6.50
N GLY A 413 -26.89 -2.26 6.61
CA GLY A 413 -26.28 -3.04 5.53
C GLY A 413 -27.35 -3.64 4.59
N ASN A 414 -26.89 -4.27 3.51
CA ASN A 414 -27.77 -4.83 2.50
C ASN A 414 -27.25 -6.17 1.99
N ALA A 415 -27.94 -7.26 2.34
CA ALA A 415 -27.56 -8.61 1.93
C ALA A 415 -27.71 -8.88 0.43
N ASN A 416 -28.39 -8.01 -0.32
CA ASN A 416 -28.64 -8.15 -1.76
C ASN A 416 -27.65 -7.37 -2.63
N LEU A 417 -26.55 -6.86 -2.06
CA LEU A 417 -25.53 -6.16 -2.83
C LEU A 417 -24.91 -7.07 -3.89
N GLU A 418 -24.72 -6.51 -5.07
CA GLU A 418 -23.94 -7.15 -6.13
C GLU A 418 -22.46 -6.78 -6.01
N PRO A 419 -21.53 -7.65 -6.45
CA PRO A 419 -20.14 -7.28 -6.62
C PRO A 419 -19.94 -6.06 -7.52
N GLU A 420 -19.00 -5.21 -7.16
CA GLU A 420 -18.52 -4.15 -8.05
C GLU A 420 -17.67 -4.78 -9.15
N SER A 421 -17.68 -4.17 -10.33
CA SER A 421 -16.81 -4.57 -11.43
C SER A 421 -16.18 -3.38 -12.12
N ALA A 422 -15.01 -3.57 -12.73
CA ALA A 422 -14.43 -2.56 -13.59
C ALA A 422 -13.58 -3.15 -14.72
N LEU A 423 -13.59 -2.46 -15.86
CA LEU A 423 -12.58 -2.62 -16.91
C LEU A 423 -11.51 -1.55 -16.72
N SER A 424 -10.27 -1.97 -16.49
CA SER A 424 -9.11 -1.08 -16.35
C SER A 424 -8.17 -1.21 -17.54
N GLU A 425 -7.76 -0.06 -18.07
CA GLU A 425 -6.88 0.09 -19.23
C GLU A 425 -5.73 1.04 -18.90
N GLU A 426 -4.54 0.75 -19.39
CA GLU A 426 -3.37 1.58 -19.20
C GLU A 426 -2.45 1.53 -20.42
N ILE A 427 -1.90 2.68 -20.80
CA ILE A 427 -0.78 2.81 -21.73
C ILE A 427 0.34 3.54 -21.00
N GLY A 428 1.56 3.04 -21.09
CA GLY A 428 2.68 3.67 -20.41
C GLY A 428 3.99 3.62 -21.16
N PHE A 429 4.87 4.51 -20.73
CA PHE A 429 6.21 4.73 -21.24
C PHE A 429 7.20 4.65 -20.08
N LYS A 430 8.30 3.94 -20.27
CA LYS A 430 9.41 3.83 -19.31
C LYS A 430 10.70 4.22 -20.01
N TYR A 431 11.46 5.11 -19.39
CA TYR A 431 12.85 5.39 -19.71
C TYR A 431 13.71 5.10 -18.50
N THR A 432 14.67 4.19 -18.63
CA THR A 432 15.52 3.75 -17.52
C THR A 432 16.98 3.79 -17.92
N THR A 433 17.78 4.50 -17.12
CA THR A 433 19.24 4.46 -17.13
C THR A 433 19.76 4.27 -15.70
N THR A 434 21.07 4.31 -15.51
CA THR A 434 21.71 4.25 -14.20
C THR A 434 21.49 5.52 -13.35
N LYS A 435 21.25 6.67 -14.01
CA LYS A 435 21.08 7.99 -13.37
C LYS A 435 19.64 8.46 -13.35
N LEU A 436 18.85 8.11 -14.36
CA LEU A 436 17.49 8.61 -14.54
C LEU A 436 16.52 7.45 -14.76
N GLN A 437 15.44 7.43 -13.99
CA GLN A 437 14.25 6.63 -14.26
C GLN A 437 13.08 7.58 -14.45
N PHE A 438 12.41 7.47 -15.58
CA PHE A 438 11.23 8.24 -15.91
C PHE A 438 10.11 7.27 -16.31
N ASN A 439 8.95 7.42 -15.68
CA ASN A 439 7.75 6.66 -16.02
C ASN A 439 6.60 7.63 -16.28
N LEU A 440 5.82 7.36 -17.32
CA LEU A 440 4.56 8.04 -17.62
C LEU A 440 3.51 6.97 -17.91
N ALA A 441 2.33 7.10 -17.31
CA ALA A 441 1.21 6.20 -17.55
C ALA A 441 -0.09 7.00 -17.70
N PHE A 442 -0.86 6.68 -18.73
CA PHE A 442 -2.24 7.13 -18.89
C PHE A 442 -3.14 5.95 -18.57
N PHE A 443 -4.19 6.19 -17.78
CA PHE A 443 -5.09 5.13 -17.34
C PHE A 443 -6.55 5.54 -17.49
N ASN A 444 -7.39 4.54 -17.67
CA ASN A 444 -8.84 4.63 -17.68
C ASN A 444 -9.42 3.44 -16.93
N ARG A 445 -10.42 3.67 -16.09
CA ARG A 445 -11.16 2.63 -15.37
C ARG A 445 -12.64 2.95 -15.44
N SER A 446 -13.40 2.12 -16.15
CA SER A 446 -14.85 2.16 -16.17
C SER A 446 -15.37 1.19 -15.12
N SER A 447 -15.93 1.72 -14.03
CA SER A 447 -16.48 0.98 -12.90
C SER A 447 -18.00 0.96 -12.94
N ASP A 448 -18.57 -0.20 -12.63
CA ASP A 448 -20.01 -0.46 -12.53
C ASP A 448 -20.35 -1.02 -11.14
N ASN A 449 -21.59 -0.76 -10.70
CA ASN A 449 -22.17 -1.23 -9.45
C ASN A 449 -21.39 -0.82 -8.19
N LEU A 450 -20.75 0.37 -8.18
CA LEU A 450 -20.03 0.83 -6.99
C LEU A 450 -20.93 0.83 -5.75
N ILE A 451 -20.38 0.42 -4.61
CA ILE A 451 -21.07 0.29 -3.32
C ILE A 451 -20.68 1.47 -2.43
N ASP A 452 -21.68 2.16 -1.87
CA ASP A 452 -21.51 3.13 -0.80
C ASP A 452 -22.75 3.03 0.13
N TYR A 453 -22.67 3.69 1.27
CA TYR A 453 -23.80 3.95 2.11
C TYR A 453 -24.48 5.24 1.63
N THR A 454 -25.74 5.14 1.25
CA THR A 454 -26.50 6.24 0.65
C THR A 454 -27.74 6.58 1.47
N LYS A 455 -28.31 7.76 1.23
CA LYS A 455 -29.62 8.16 1.77
C LYS A 455 -30.31 9.16 0.84
N GLU A 456 -31.63 9.19 0.87
CA GLU A 456 -32.46 10.11 0.07
C GLU A 456 -32.64 11.45 0.79
N ASN A 457 -32.90 11.41 2.10
CA ASN A 457 -33.08 12.61 2.93
C ASN A 457 -32.01 12.66 4.02
N GLU A 458 -31.73 13.86 4.53
CA GLU A 458 -30.71 14.04 5.56
C GLU A 458 -30.99 13.25 6.85
N ALA A 459 -32.27 13.11 7.21
CA ALA A 459 -32.72 12.39 8.40
C ALA A 459 -32.77 10.86 8.26
N ASP A 460 -32.63 10.33 7.03
CA ASP A 460 -32.72 8.90 6.79
C ASP A 460 -31.47 8.17 7.30
N LYS A 461 -31.63 6.87 7.58
CA LYS A 461 -30.50 5.99 7.86
C LYS A 461 -29.65 5.81 6.60
N TRP A 462 -28.33 5.72 6.82
CA TRP A 462 -27.39 5.29 5.80
C TRP A 462 -27.66 3.83 5.40
N LYS A 463 -27.87 3.55 4.11
CA LYS A 463 -28.12 2.20 3.60
C LYS A 463 -27.06 1.79 2.59
N ALA A 464 -26.49 0.60 2.74
CA ALA A 464 -25.54 0.09 1.76
C ALA A 464 -26.25 -0.21 0.42
N GLN A 465 -25.77 0.38 -0.68
CA GLN A 465 -26.39 0.26 -2.00
C GLN A 465 -25.34 0.26 -3.12
N ASN A 466 -25.60 -0.49 -4.19
CA ASN A 466 -24.96 -0.27 -5.47
C ASN A 466 -25.54 1.04 -6.07
N PHE A 467 -24.75 2.12 -6.17
CA PHE A 467 -25.27 3.48 -6.36
C PHE A 467 -24.80 4.22 -7.61
N SER A 468 -23.74 3.75 -8.30
CA SER A 468 -23.12 4.53 -9.38
C SER A 468 -22.31 3.74 -10.39
N LYS A 469 -22.20 4.34 -11.59
CA LYS A 469 -21.23 4.02 -12.64
C LYS A 469 -20.27 5.19 -12.81
N VAL A 470 -18.98 4.90 -12.74
CA VAL A 470 -17.93 5.93 -12.68
C VAL A 470 -16.83 5.59 -13.66
N ASN A 471 -16.44 6.58 -14.47
CA ASN A 471 -15.28 6.45 -15.32
C ASN A 471 -14.13 7.32 -14.78
N THR A 472 -13.17 6.68 -14.11
CA THR A 472 -11.97 7.32 -13.57
C THR A 472 -10.86 7.29 -14.62
N LYS A 473 -10.41 8.46 -15.09
CA LYS A 473 -9.34 8.58 -16.08
C LYS A 473 -8.26 9.56 -15.60
N GLY A 474 -7.04 9.40 -16.10
CA GLY A 474 -5.96 10.27 -15.64
C GLY A 474 -4.60 9.92 -16.18
N PHE A 475 -3.59 10.57 -15.62
CA PHE A 475 -2.20 10.23 -15.88
C PHE A 475 -1.33 10.38 -14.64
N GLU A 476 -0.27 9.58 -14.60
CA GLU A 476 0.74 9.59 -13.56
C GLU A 476 2.13 9.68 -14.19
N THR A 477 3.01 10.43 -13.56
CA THR A 477 4.43 10.46 -13.91
C THR A 477 5.31 10.33 -12.68
N SER A 478 6.43 9.64 -12.81
CA SER A 478 7.48 9.58 -11.78
C SER A 478 8.87 9.75 -12.39
N ILE A 479 9.69 10.54 -11.72
CA ILE A 479 11.07 10.84 -12.09
C ILE A 479 11.95 10.53 -10.89
N ASN A 480 12.88 9.60 -11.03
CA ASN A 480 13.95 9.35 -10.05
C ASN A 480 15.27 9.74 -10.69
N TYR A 481 15.95 10.73 -10.13
CA TYR A 481 17.23 11.22 -10.61
C TYR A 481 18.31 11.04 -9.55
N LYS A 482 19.40 10.39 -9.96
CA LYS A 482 20.59 10.17 -9.15
C LYS A 482 21.76 10.92 -9.76
N PHE A 483 22.35 11.79 -8.95
CA PHE A 483 23.51 12.59 -9.33
C PHE A 483 24.56 12.57 -8.23
N LYS A 484 25.72 13.17 -8.49
CA LYS A 484 26.80 13.27 -7.50
C LYS A 484 27.12 14.73 -7.22
N ILE A 485 27.37 15.03 -5.94
CA ILE A 485 28.04 16.25 -5.51
C ILE A 485 29.31 15.78 -4.79
N GLY A 486 30.48 16.13 -5.32
CA GLY A 486 31.75 15.54 -4.90
C GLY A 486 31.73 14.01 -5.03
N SER A 487 32.06 13.32 -3.93
CA SER A 487 32.08 11.84 -3.87
C SER A 487 30.74 11.20 -3.49
N TYR A 488 29.73 11.99 -3.13
CA TYR A 488 28.48 11.50 -2.56
C TYR A 488 27.34 11.48 -3.58
N ASN A 489 26.56 10.40 -3.55
CA ASN A 489 25.36 10.28 -4.38
C ASN A 489 24.21 11.04 -3.73
N GLN A 490 23.55 11.86 -4.52
CA GLN A 490 22.32 12.58 -4.19
C GLN A 490 21.15 11.91 -4.92
N TYR A 491 19.94 12.04 -4.38
CA TYR A 491 18.74 11.47 -4.99
C TYR A 491 17.65 12.53 -4.99
N ALA A 492 17.07 12.81 -6.15
CA ALA A 492 15.89 13.64 -6.30
C ALA A 492 14.76 12.81 -6.90
N LYS A 493 13.55 12.98 -6.38
CA LYS A 493 12.35 12.32 -6.86
C LYS A 493 11.26 13.35 -7.10
N LEU A 494 10.52 13.17 -8.18
CA LEU A 494 9.33 13.94 -8.53
C LEU A 494 8.24 12.98 -8.95
N GLY A 495 7.05 13.13 -8.40
CA GLY A 495 5.86 12.37 -8.77
C GLY A 495 4.70 13.33 -9.00
N TYR A 496 3.91 13.07 -10.03
CA TYR A 496 2.67 13.81 -10.26
C TYR A 496 1.55 12.86 -10.68
N ASN A 497 0.36 13.10 -10.15
CA ASN A 497 -0.86 12.39 -10.51
C ASN A 497 -1.97 13.39 -10.83
N PHE A 498 -2.70 13.12 -11.90
CA PHE A 498 -3.95 13.75 -12.24
C PHE A 498 -5.05 12.70 -12.36
N ILE A 499 -6.20 12.93 -11.72
CA ILE A 499 -7.40 12.10 -11.79
C ILE A 499 -8.59 12.98 -12.18
N ASP A 500 -9.40 12.49 -13.10
CA ASP A 500 -10.71 13.02 -13.48
C ASP A 500 -11.74 11.90 -13.35
N ASP A 501 -12.68 12.07 -12.42
CA ASP A 501 -13.77 11.13 -12.17
C ASP A 501 -15.03 11.63 -12.87
N ASP A 502 -15.41 10.94 -13.93
CA ASP A 502 -16.65 11.20 -14.68
C ASP A 502 -17.76 10.31 -14.13
N ILE A 503 -18.64 10.91 -13.32
CA ILE A 503 -19.75 10.22 -12.69
C ILE A 503 -20.93 10.17 -13.67
N LYS A 504 -21.17 9.01 -14.27
CA LYS A 504 -22.17 8.86 -15.34
C LYS A 504 -23.60 8.74 -14.82
N GLN A 505 -23.75 8.24 -13.59
CA GLN A 505 -25.04 8.03 -12.95
C GLN A 505 -24.87 8.14 -11.43
N VAL A 506 -25.68 8.99 -10.78
CA VAL A 506 -25.83 9.01 -9.31
C VAL A 506 -27.33 8.96 -9.06
N ASP A 507 -27.79 7.84 -8.53
CA ASP A 507 -29.23 7.63 -8.31
C ASP A 507 -29.68 8.09 -6.91
N VAL A 508 -28.83 8.82 -6.17
CA VAL A 508 -29.04 9.15 -4.75
C VAL A 508 -28.61 10.58 -4.39
N ALA A 509 -29.27 11.18 -3.39
CA ALA A 509 -28.99 12.55 -2.96
C ALA A 509 -27.73 12.68 -2.08
N PHE A 510 -27.42 11.67 -1.26
CA PHE A 510 -26.29 11.71 -0.33
C PHE A 510 -25.51 10.39 -0.33
N THR A 511 -24.19 10.50 -0.25
CA THR A 511 -23.25 9.37 -0.15
C THR A 511 -22.35 9.57 1.07
N ARG A 512 -22.08 8.51 1.84
CA ARG A 512 -21.29 8.62 3.08
C ARG A 512 -19.81 8.82 2.80
N TYR A 513 -19.24 8.04 1.88
CA TYR A 513 -17.84 8.16 1.53
C TYR A 513 -17.65 9.10 0.34
N GLY A 514 -18.50 8.99 -0.69
CA GLY A 514 -18.47 9.82 -1.88
C GLY A 514 -17.15 9.74 -2.67
N LEU A 515 -17.18 10.19 -3.93
CA LEU A 515 -15.96 10.28 -4.73
C LEU A 515 -15.15 11.53 -4.37
N ASN A 516 -14.11 11.34 -3.56
CA ASN A 516 -13.20 12.42 -3.13
C ASN A 516 -11.73 12.16 -3.51
N SER A 517 -11.48 11.83 -4.77
CA SER A 517 -10.15 11.45 -5.27
C SER A 517 -9.13 12.58 -5.19
N LEU A 518 -7.83 12.22 -5.19
CA LEU A 518 -6.72 13.16 -5.36
C LEU A 518 -6.65 13.65 -6.81
N LYS A 519 -7.45 14.67 -7.13
CA LYS A 519 -7.51 15.28 -8.47
C LYS A 519 -6.14 15.74 -8.95
N HIS A 520 -5.41 16.49 -8.13
CA HIS A 520 -4.01 16.80 -8.38
C HIS A 520 -3.17 16.41 -7.17
N GLN A 521 -2.08 15.67 -7.41
CA GLN A 521 -1.10 15.36 -6.38
C GLN A 521 0.30 15.57 -6.95
N LEU A 522 1.12 16.34 -6.25
CA LEU A 522 2.54 16.53 -6.56
C LEU A 522 3.36 16.09 -5.36
N THR A 523 4.25 15.12 -5.56
CA THR A 523 5.23 14.70 -4.56
C THR A 523 6.62 15.03 -5.05
N SER A 524 7.46 15.58 -4.17
CA SER A 524 8.86 15.86 -4.47
C SER A 524 9.70 15.49 -3.27
N SER A 525 10.83 14.83 -3.46
CA SER A 525 11.78 14.61 -2.39
C SER A 525 13.22 14.75 -2.86
N ILE A 526 14.07 15.23 -1.97
CA ILE A 526 15.49 15.33 -2.19
C ILE A 526 16.22 14.76 -0.98
N HIS A 527 17.12 13.82 -1.24
CA HIS A 527 18.10 13.35 -0.28
C HIS A 527 19.46 13.89 -0.70
N THR A 528 20.12 14.53 0.27
CA THR A 528 21.48 14.99 0.11
C THR A 528 22.44 14.38 1.13
N GLN A 529 23.69 14.22 0.70
CA GLN A 529 24.79 13.84 1.56
C GLN A 529 26.00 14.68 1.17
N PHE A 530 26.45 15.54 2.08
CA PHE A 530 27.64 16.38 1.89
C PHE A 530 28.84 15.90 2.70
N LEU A 531 28.59 15.12 3.76
CA LEU A 531 29.60 14.57 4.66
C LEU A 531 29.37 13.05 4.82
N PRO A 532 30.40 12.24 5.12
CA PRO A 532 30.25 10.79 5.22
C PRO A 532 29.27 10.34 6.30
N TYR A 533 29.14 11.16 7.35
CA TYR A 533 28.34 10.88 8.54
C TYR A 533 27.01 11.65 8.58
N LEU A 534 26.73 12.54 7.62
CA LEU A 534 25.55 13.42 7.67
C LEU A 534 24.71 13.29 6.40
N ASP A 535 23.48 12.82 6.58
CA ASP A 535 22.45 12.76 5.55
C ASP A 535 21.34 13.78 5.87
N GLN A 536 20.82 14.43 4.83
CA GLN A 536 19.63 15.27 4.92
C GLN A 536 18.58 14.82 3.92
N SER A 537 17.31 14.99 4.28
CA SER A 537 16.19 14.69 3.39
C SER A 537 15.10 15.72 3.58
N LEU A 538 14.51 16.16 2.47
CA LEU A 538 13.35 17.02 2.44
C LEU A 538 12.30 16.36 1.54
N SER A 539 11.04 16.40 1.96
CA SER A 539 9.92 16.00 1.12
C SER A 539 8.87 17.11 1.09
N PHE A 540 8.19 17.21 -0.04
CA PHE A 540 7.10 18.13 -0.31
C PHE A 540 5.95 17.34 -0.92
N ARG A 541 4.74 17.58 -0.43
CA ARG A 541 3.51 17.00 -0.95
C ARG A 541 2.48 18.11 -1.12
N PHE A 542 1.96 18.29 -2.33
CA PHE A 542 0.78 19.11 -2.59
C PHE A 542 -0.39 18.20 -2.99
N VAL A 543 -1.56 18.51 -2.46
CA VAL A 543 -2.80 17.79 -2.68
C VAL A 543 -3.90 18.78 -3.04
N GLU A 544 -4.67 18.44 -4.06
CA GLU A 544 -5.97 19.01 -4.40
C GLU A 544 -6.94 17.86 -4.65
N ARG A 545 -8.07 17.88 -3.94
CA ARG A 545 -9.13 16.87 -4.03
C ARG A 545 -10.23 17.32 -5.01
N THR A 546 -11.07 16.37 -5.45
CA THR A 546 -12.17 16.65 -6.39
C THR A 546 -13.21 17.61 -5.84
N ASN A 547 -13.38 17.66 -4.51
CA ASN A 547 -14.25 18.62 -3.82
C ASN A 547 -13.62 20.04 -3.70
N GLY A 548 -12.38 20.25 -4.15
CA GLY A 548 -11.67 21.53 -4.10
C GLY A 548 -10.82 21.75 -2.85
N GLU A 549 -10.77 20.80 -1.91
CA GLU A 549 -9.85 20.90 -0.76
C GLU A 549 -8.40 20.84 -1.21
N THR A 550 -7.59 21.79 -0.74
CA THR A 550 -6.16 21.86 -1.08
C THR A 550 -5.29 22.03 0.15
N TYR A 551 -4.14 21.37 0.19
CA TYR A 551 -3.12 21.62 1.20
C TYR A 551 -1.73 21.21 0.69
N ASN A 552 -0.69 21.70 1.37
CA ASN A 552 0.68 21.27 1.12
C ASN A 552 1.42 20.98 2.43
N LEU A 553 2.29 19.98 2.39
CA LEU A 553 3.08 19.53 3.52
C LEU A 553 4.55 19.51 3.13
N VAL A 554 5.39 19.83 4.11
CA VAL A 554 6.84 19.72 3.99
C VAL A 554 7.35 19.01 5.23
N ASP A 555 8.12 17.95 4.99
CA ASP A 555 8.78 17.19 6.04
C ASP A 555 10.29 17.23 5.82
N ALA A 556 11.04 17.18 6.90
CA ALA A 556 12.49 17.20 6.89
C ALA A 556 13.07 16.13 7.81
N LYS A 557 14.23 15.60 7.44
CA LYS A 557 14.98 14.64 8.24
C LYS A 557 16.46 14.94 8.15
N VAL A 558 17.11 14.91 9.31
CA VAL A 558 18.56 14.88 9.43
C VAL A 558 18.95 13.58 10.09
N ARG A 559 19.93 12.88 9.53
CA ARG A 559 20.51 11.67 10.11
C ARG A 559 22.02 11.85 10.24
N VAL A 560 22.53 11.56 11.44
CA VAL A 560 23.95 11.53 11.74
C VAL A 560 24.38 10.11 12.08
N LYS A 561 25.42 9.59 11.43
CA LYS A 561 25.91 8.23 11.65
C LYS A 561 27.37 8.24 12.12
N PHE A 562 27.61 7.68 13.30
CA PHE A 562 28.94 7.48 13.88
C PHE A 562 29.13 6.01 14.23
N ASN A 563 29.91 5.29 13.41
CA ASN A 563 30.19 3.87 13.60
C ASN A 563 28.89 3.03 13.74
N LYS A 564 28.62 2.53 14.95
CA LYS A 564 27.47 1.70 15.34
C LYS A 564 26.24 2.52 15.78
N LEU A 565 26.40 3.83 15.99
CA LEU A 565 25.37 4.75 16.45
C LEU A 565 24.79 5.56 15.28
N GLU A 566 23.48 5.66 15.23
CA GLU A 566 22.73 6.51 14.31
C GLU A 566 21.79 7.40 15.11
N ILE A 567 21.85 8.71 14.87
CA ILE A 567 20.98 9.72 15.48
C ILE A 567 20.14 10.32 14.37
N THR A 568 18.85 10.49 14.61
CA THR A 568 17.89 11.06 13.66
C THR A 568 17.10 12.17 14.32
N ALA A 569 16.84 13.23 13.56
CA ALA A 569 15.87 14.25 13.89
C ALA A 569 14.91 14.37 12.69
N ASN A 570 13.63 14.11 12.94
CA ASN A 570 12.58 14.16 11.93
C ASN A 570 11.61 15.28 12.31
N ALA A 571 11.17 16.06 11.32
CA ALA A 571 10.23 17.14 11.48
C ALA A 571 9.15 16.97 10.41
N ASN A 572 7.90 16.79 10.82
CA ASN A 572 6.77 16.62 9.91
C ASN A 572 5.92 17.89 9.90
N ASN A 573 5.32 18.23 8.75
CA ASN A 573 4.47 19.40 8.58
C ASN A 573 5.11 20.70 9.12
N ILE A 574 6.35 20.99 8.71
CA ILE A 574 7.20 22.03 9.33
C ILE A 574 6.62 23.45 9.24
N PHE A 575 5.65 23.67 8.33
CA PHE A 575 4.95 24.95 8.15
C PHE A 575 3.62 25.04 8.89
N ASN A 576 3.29 24.05 9.73
CA ASN A 576 2.05 24.00 10.51
C ASN A 576 0.78 24.11 9.66
N THR A 577 0.76 23.52 8.47
CA THR A 577 -0.43 23.48 7.62
C THR A 577 -1.56 22.78 8.36
N GLU A 578 -2.73 23.39 8.42
CA GLU A 578 -3.95 22.77 8.95
C GLU A 578 -4.67 22.03 7.81
N TYR A 579 -5.04 20.78 8.04
CA TYR A 579 -5.69 19.94 7.03
C TYR A 579 -6.44 18.77 7.68
N ILE A 580 -7.34 18.16 6.91
CA ILE A 580 -8.09 16.96 7.26
C ILE A 580 -7.88 15.96 6.12
N GLU A 581 -7.63 14.69 6.46
CA GLU A 581 -7.54 13.61 5.46
C GLU A 581 -8.83 12.79 5.39
N GLN A 582 -9.53 12.62 6.51
CA GLN A 582 -10.77 11.84 6.58
C GLN A 582 -11.73 12.37 7.66
N GLY A 583 -13.01 12.49 7.29
CA GLY A 583 -14.09 12.81 8.22
C GLY A 583 -13.90 14.17 8.88
N LEU A 584 -13.99 14.22 10.21
CA LEU A 584 -13.91 15.44 11.01
C LEU A 584 -12.59 15.52 11.81
N VAL A 585 -11.58 14.76 11.41
CA VAL A 585 -10.34 14.60 12.19
C VAL A 585 -9.26 15.56 11.68
N PRO A 586 -9.00 16.69 12.36
CA PRO A 586 -7.89 17.57 12.00
C PRO A 586 -6.57 16.87 12.26
N MET A 587 -5.65 16.93 11.30
CA MET A 587 -4.33 16.33 11.39
C MET A 587 -3.39 17.17 12.28
N PRO A 588 -2.32 16.59 12.85
CA PRO A 588 -1.39 17.32 13.70
C PRO A 588 -0.68 18.45 12.93
N LYS A 589 -0.43 19.54 13.65
CA LYS A 589 0.49 20.61 13.22
C LYS A 589 1.93 20.09 13.19
N GLY A 590 2.88 21.00 12.97
CA GLY A 590 4.30 20.69 12.95
C GLY A 590 4.73 19.92 14.19
N ASN A 591 5.37 18.78 13.98
CA ASN A 591 5.79 17.87 15.05
C ASN A 591 7.18 17.31 14.78
N PHE A 592 7.87 16.93 15.84
CA PHE A 592 9.26 16.52 15.81
C PHE A 592 9.46 15.19 16.52
N MET A 593 10.36 14.37 16.00
CA MET A 593 10.78 13.10 16.60
C MET A 593 12.29 12.98 16.53
N PHE A 594 12.93 12.78 17.69
CA PHE A 594 14.34 12.46 17.81
C PHE A 594 14.49 10.97 18.04
N GLY A 595 15.38 10.31 17.29
CA GLY A 595 15.60 8.88 17.37
C GLY A 595 17.08 8.54 17.49
N VAL A 596 17.37 7.50 18.25
CA VAL A 596 18.69 6.88 18.34
C VAL A 596 18.54 5.41 17.98
N LEU A 597 19.43 4.92 17.11
CA LEU A 597 19.57 3.51 16.78
C LEU A 597 21.01 3.09 17.04
N TYR A 598 21.17 1.95 17.72
CA TYR A 598 22.49 1.35 17.97
C TYR A 598 22.54 -0.06 17.40
N ASN A 599 23.56 -0.36 16.62
CA ASN A 599 23.88 -1.70 16.14
C ASN A 599 24.99 -2.30 17.01
N PHE A 600 24.69 -3.34 17.79
CA PHE A 600 25.64 -3.94 18.72
C PHE A 600 26.70 -4.80 18.04
N LEU A 601 26.43 -5.33 16.84
CA LEU A 601 27.34 -6.21 16.11
C LEU A 601 28.20 -5.47 15.09
#